data_AF-A0A7C3J0L2-F1
#
_entry.id   AF-A0A7C3J0L2-F1
#
_cell.length_a   1.000
_cell.length_b   1.000
_cell.length_c   1.000
_cell.angle_alpha   90.00
_cell.angle_beta   90.00
_cell.angle_gamma   90.00
#
_symmetry.space_group_name_H-M   'P 1'
#
loop_
_entity.id
_entity.type
_entity.pdbx_description
1 polymer ?
#
loop_
_entity_poly.entity_id
_entity_poly.type
_entity_poly.pdbx_seq_one_letter_code
_entity_poly.pdbx_strand_id
1 'polypeptide(L)' 'MRPEYDFTNAVRGATAARYAQGANVVVIDPEVLDVFPDSASVNATLRALAPVFRQQRRPGRSVVRRPARAAGIE' A
#
# COMPACT_ATOMS: atom_id res chain seq x y z
N MET A 1 17.60 22.30 8.09
CA MET A 1 17.58 21.64 6.76
C MET A 1 18.99 21.21 6.42
N ARG A 2 19.15 20.05 5.80
CA ARG A 2 20.47 19.54 5.43
C ARG A 2 21.03 20.33 4.23
N PRO A 3 22.33 20.65 4.19
CA PRO A 3 22.94 21.44 3.12
C PRO A 3 22.93 20.75 1.76
N GLU A 4 22.84 19.41 1.72
CA GLU A 4 22.77 18.62 0.48
C GLU A 4 21.44 18.71 -0.28
N TYR A 5 20.41 19.35 0.28
CA TYR A 5 19.12 19.47 -0.38
C TYR A 5 19.01 20.72 -1.25
N ASP A 6 18.86 20.52 -2.57
CA ASP A 6 18.51 21.59 -3.50
C ASP A 6 17.00 21.88 -3.46
N PHE A 7 16.64 23.05 -2.96
CA PHE A 7 15.26 23.56 -2.90
C PHE A 7 15.01 24.70 -3.88
N THR A 8 15.89 24.96 -4.85
CA THR A 8 15.77 26.08 -5.80
C THR A 8 14.43 26.08 -6.55
N ASN A 9 13.89 24.88 -6.80
CA ASN A 9 12.59 24.69 -7.48
C ASN A 9 11.48 24.19 -6.54
N ALA A 10 11.65 24.33 -5.21
CA ALA A 10 10.71 23.78 -4.26
C ALA A 10 9.39 24.57 -4.22
N VAL A 11 8.27 23.88 -4.46
CA VAL A 11 6.92 24.46 -4.38
C VAL A 11 6.24 24.02 -3.08
N ARG A 12 5.84 24.99 -2.26
CA ARG A 12 5.08 24.71 -1.03
C ARG A 12 3.77 23.99 -1.38
N GLY A 13 3.59 22.80 -0.82
CA GLY A 13 2.35 22.04 -0.98
C GLY A 13 2.18 21.32 -2.32
N ALA A 14 3.26 21.10 -3.10
CA ALA A 14 3.21 20.41 -4.40
C ALA A 14 2.46 19.05 -4.40
N THR A 15 2.42 18.38 -3.26
CA THR A 15 1.75 17.08 -3.09
C THR A 15 0.62 17.16 -2.05
N ALA A 16 0.36 18.32 -1.43
CA ALA A 16 -0.61 18.45 -0.35
C ALA A 16 -2.04 18.06 -0.78
N ALA A 17 -2.46 18.48 -1.97
CA ALA A 17 -3.76 18.12 -2.54
C ALA A 17 -3.88 16.61 -2.81
N ARG A 18 -2.82 15.97 -3.30
CA ARG A 18 -2.77 14.51 -3.52
C ARG A 18 -2.73 13.73 -2.22
N TYR A 19 -2.05 14.25 -1.20
CA TYR A 19 -1.99 13.65 0.13
C TYR A 19 -3.37 13.67 0.81
N ALA A 20 -4.11 14.78 0.72
CA ALA A 20 -5.46 14.91 1.25
C ALA A 20 -6.48 13.95 0.63
N GLN A 21 -6.22 13.46 -0.59
CA GLN A 21 -7.05 12.46 -1.28
C GLN A 21 -6.79 11.02 -0.82
N GLY A 22 -5.87 10.79 0.12
CA GLY A 22 -5.56 9.46 0.65
C GLY A 22 -4.53 8.69 -0.19
N ALA A 23 -3.40 9.33 -0.53
CA ALA A 23 -2.29 8.67 -1.21
C ALA A 23 -1.15 8.32 -0.22
N ASN A 24 -0.75 7.05 -0.17
CA ASN A 24 0.52 6.66 0.44
C ASN A 24 1.64 7.10 -0.50
N VAL A 25 2.33 8.19 -0.17
CA VAL A 25 3.55 8.62 -0.88
C VAL A 25 4.66 7.64 -0.52
N VAL A 26 5.18 6.92 -1.52
CA VAL A 26 6.30 5.98 -1.34
C VAL A 26 7.46 6.44 -2.21
N VAL A 27 8.65 6.43 -1.62
CA VAL A 27 9.90 6.63 -2.36
C VAL A 27 10.26 5.28 -2.99
N ILE A 28 10.52 5.28 -4.30
CA ILE A 28 10.96 4.09 -5.02
C ILE A 28 12.48 4.03 -4.87
N ASP A 29 13.00 2.84 -4.54
CA ASP A 29 14.43 2.60 -4.46
C ASP A 29 15.11 2.85 -5.83
N PRO A 30 16.26 3.53 -5.89
CA PRO A 30 16.97 3.79 -7.14
C PRO A 30 17.23 2.53 -7.98
N GLU A 31 17.57 1.39 -7.37
CA GLU A 31 17.84 0.14 -8.11
C GLU A 31 16.58 -0.41 -8.78
N VAL A 32 15.40 -0.10 -8.22
CA VAL A 32 14.11 -0.46 -8.83
C VAL A 32 13.79 0.43 -10.02
N LEU A 33 14.32 1.66 -10.06
CA LEU A 33 14.15 2.58 -11.19
C LEU A 33 14.94 2.17 -12.43
N ASP A 34 16.00 1.38 -12.28
CA ASP A 34 16.72 0.77 -13.40
C ASP A 34 15.84 -0.20 -14.20
N VAL A 35 14.84 -0.81 -13.54
CA VAL A 35 13.89 -1.76 -14.13
C VAL A 35 12.56 -1.08 -14.48
N PHE A 36 12.11 -0.15 -13.65
CA PHE A 36 10.85 0.58 -13.84
C PHE A 36 11.11 2.08 -13.92
N PRO A 37 11.00 2.71 -15.10
CA PRO A 37 11.40 4.11 -15.29
C PRO A 37 10.55 5.11 -14.50
N ASP A 38 9.35 4.72 -14.05
CA ASP A 38 8.47 5.58 -13.27
C ASP A 38 7.48 4.80 -12.38
N SER A 39 6.82 5.56 -11.50
CA SER A 39 5.78 5.05 -10.59
C SER A 39 4.56 4.45 -11.29
N ALA A 40 4.22 4.88 -12.50
CA ALA A 40 3.09 4.32 -13.25
C ALA A 40 3.42 2.89 -13.71
N SER A 41 4.64 2.67 -14.19
CA SER A 41 5.17 1.36 -14.61
C SER A 41 5.24 0.37 -13.44
N VAL A 42 5.70 0.82 -12.27
CA VAL A 42 5.67 0.02 -11.03
C VAL A 42 4.23 -0.37 -10.67
N ASN A 43 3.32 0.61 -10.64
CA ASN A 43 1.94 0.38 -10.23
C ASN A 43 1.18 -0.56 -11.19
N ALA A 44 1.43 -0.44 -12.50
CA ALA A 44 0.84 -1.33 -13.49
C ALA A 44 1.27 -2.79 -13.24
N THR A 45 2.57 -3.02 -13.00
CA THR A 45 3.12 -4.33 -12.70
C THR A 45 2.56 -4.92 -11.41
N LEU A 46 2.53 -4.15 -10.33
CA LEU A 46 1.98 -4.59 -9.06
C LEU A 46 0.48 -4.93 -9.16
N ARG A 47 -0.29 -4.17 -9.96
CA ARG A 47 -1.71 -4.47 -10.22
C ARG A 47 -1.89 -5.78 -10.99
N ALA A 48 -1.05 -6.03 -11.99
CA ALA A 48 -1.07 -7.28 -12.75
C ALA A 48 -0.72 -8.49 -11.86
N LEU A 49 0.19 -8.32 -10.90
CA LEU A 49 0.61 -9.38 -9.98
C LEU A 49 -0.30 -9.55 -8.75
N ALA A 50 -1.12 -8.54 -8.45
CA ALA A 50 -1.99 -8.54 -7.28
C ALA A 50 -2.94 -9.75 -7.16
N PRO A 51 -3.51 -10.34 -8.23
CA PRO A 51 -4.32 -11.56 -8.13
C PRO A 51 -3.55 -12.75 -7.54
N VAL A 52 -2.28 -12.91 -7.91
CA VAL A 52 -1.40 -13.98 -7.43
C VAL A 52 -1.17 -13.84 -5.92
N PHE A 53 -0.84 -12.63 -5.47
CA PHE A 53 -0.65 -12.34 -4.05
C PHE A 53 -1.94 -12.47 -3.23
N ARG A 54 -3.10 -12.12 -3.81
CA ARG A 54 -4.40 -12.27 -3.12
C ARG A 54 -4.80 -13.73 -2.91
N GLN A 55 -4.44 -14.64 -3.81
CA GLN A 55 -4.66 -16.08 -3.61
C GLN A 55 -3.83 -16.62 -2.43
N GLN A 56 -2.59 -16.17 -2.29
CA GLN A 56 -1.72 -16.55 -1.17
C GLN A 56 -2.23 -16.01 0.17
N ARG A 57 -2.96 -14.88 0.16
CA ARG A 57 -3.52 -14.25 1.36
C ARG A 57 -4.87 -14.83 1.80
N ARG A 58 -5.39 -15.92 1.21
CA ARG A 58 -6.58 -16.60 1.76
C ARG A 58 -6.26 -16.98 3.21
N PRO A 59 -6.87 -16.33 4.22
CA PRO A 59 -6.72 -16.76 5.59
C PRO A 59 -7.30 -18.17 5.64
N GLY A 60 -6.54 -19.11 6.18
CA GLY A 60 -7.06 -20.43 6.50
C GLY A 60 -8.40 -20.24 7.20
N ARG A 61 -9.45 -20.81 6.59
CA ARG A 61 -10.80 -21.03 7.12
C ARG A 61 -10.93 -20.54 8.56
N SER A 62 -11.48 -19.34 8.75
CA SER A 62 -12.01 -18.93 10.05
C SER A 62 -12.84 -20.11 10.56
N VAL A 63 -12.32 -20.79 11.57
CA VAL A 63 -13.02 -21.89 12.23
C VAL A 63 -14.37 -21.34 12.60
N VAL A 64 -15.40 -21.92 12.01
CA VAL A 64 -16.80 -21.63 12.30
C VAL A 64 -16.97 -21.82 13.80
N ARG A 65 -16.93 -20.75 14.59
CA ARG A 65 -17.48 -20.77 15.94
C ARG A 65 -18.96 -20.43 15.81
N ARG A 66 -19.79 -21.46 15.74
CA ARG A 66 -21.24 -21.38 15.97
C ARG A 66 -21.72 -22.73 16.51
N PRO A 67 -22.77 -22.75 17.34
CA PRO A 67 -22.97 -22.00 18.58
C PRO A 67 -23.29 -22.97 19.74
N ALA A 68 -22.93 -22.66 20.99
CA ALA A 68 -23.50 -23.40 22.13
C ALA A 68 -24.81 -22.72 22.55
N ARG A 69 -25.93 -23.20 21.99
CA ARG A 69 -27.27 -22.96 22.55
C ARG A 69 -27.66 -24.22 23.32
N ALA A 70 -27.68 -24.16 24.65
CA ALA A 70 -28.71 -24.75 25.53
C ALA A 70 -28.23 -24.83 26.99
N ALA A 71 -29.23 -24.86 27.88
CA ALA A 71 -29.21 -24.97 29.35
C ALA A 71 -28.93 -23.62 30.05
N GLY A 72 -29.89 -22.89 30.61
CA GLY A 72 -31.11 -23.31 31.31
C GLY A 72 -30.87 -23.14 32.81
N ILE A 73 -31.80 -22.46 33.50
CA ILE A 73 -32.02 -22.36 34.98
C ILE A 73 -30.81 -21.83 35.78
N GLU A 74 -30.86 -20.80 36.63
CA GLU A 74 -31.87 -20.23 37.52
C GLU A 74 -31.73 -18.70 37.61
#